data_AF-A0A1E3I1S3-F1
#
_entry.id   AF-A0A1E3I1S3-F1
#
_cell.length_a   1.000
_cell.length_b   1.000
_cell.length_c   1.000
_cell.angle_alpha   90.00
_cell.angle_beta   90.00
_cell.angle_gamma   90.00
#
_symmetry.space_group_name_H-M   'P 1'
#
loop_
_entity.id
_entity.type
_entity.pdbx_description
1 polymer ?
#
loop_
_entity_poly.entity_id
_entity_poly.type
_entity_poly.pdbx_seq_one_letter_code
_entity_poly.pdbx_strand_id
1 'polypeptide(L)'
;MPTSQNTQIVLNERPKKGPITDITFKSKSVDLAEPKDGEVVLRVDYASVDPTMRGWIDEARSYLPPVQVGAVMRASGLGTVIASKAEGFKVGDLVIGLLNWQEYYVGPTENLRIVKTPEGGRDIDHLGLFGMTGMTAYVGLFEIGQLKDGDHVVISAAAGAVGLTATQIAIAHPNCKVTAIAGSKEKLDYLKRLGAHNVLNYKDADFKEQFQKVGLIDVYFDNVGGKILDMALAQLRPYARIIACGSISQYNATKPDPIYNYANVISMKATIRGFIVMDHAKSFTEGAAYLADLVKKGKMKAHYHVVEGLDSCVQALREMFEGNNLGKTVVKVSREASKDCKL
;
A
#
# COMPACT_ATOMS: atom_id res chain seq x y z
N MET A 1 6.00 28.27 16.58
CA MET A 1 6.09 29.06 15.33
C MET A 1 6.54 28.08 14.26
N PRO A 2 5.85 27.94 13.12
CA PRO A 2 6.38 27.11 12.05
C PRO A 2 7.80 27.59 11.72
N THR A 3 8.70 26.65 11.48
CA THR A 3 10.05 26.95 11.01
C THR A 3 9.97 27.78 9.73
N SER A 4 10.86 28.75 9.54
CA SER A 4 10.94 29.51 8.28
C SER A 4 11.39 28.66 7.09
N GLN A 5 11.77 27.40 7.35
CA GLN A 5 12.22 26.42 6.39
C GLN A 5 11.27 25.22 6.34
N ASN A 6 11.17 24.62 5.16
CA ASN A 6 10.49 23.37 4.85
C ASN A 6 11.52 22.38 4.28
N THR A 7 11.81 21.32 5.03
CA THR A 7 12.67 20.24 4.55
C THR A 7 11.88 19.32 3.62
N GLN A 8 12.49 18.96 2.49
CA GLN A 8 11.90 18.14 1.43
C GLN A 8 12.86 17.03 1.02
N ILE A 9 12.35 15.83 0.77
CA ILE A 9 13.10 14.75 0.14
C ILE A 9 12.80 14.78 -1.35
N VAL A 10 13.81 15.06 -2.16
CA VAL A 10 13.67 15.20 -3.62
C VAL A 10 14.35 14.05 -4.35
N LEU A 11 13.82 13.69 -5.52
CA LEU A 11 14.50 12.78 -6.44
C LEU A 11 15.78 13.47 -6.95
N ASN A 12 16.95 12.92 -6.63
CA ASN A 12 18.24 13.50 -7.02
C ASN A 12 18.72 12.99 -8.38
N GLU A 13 18.57 11.68 -8.63
CA GLU A 13 18.86 11.06 -9.92
C GLU A 13 17.94 9.86 -10.14
N ARG A 14 17.77 9.46 -11.40
CA ARG A 14 17.03 8.23 -11.70
C ARG A 14 17.90 7.02 -11.35
N PRO A 15 17.40 6.06 -10.54
CA PRO A 15 18.17 4.85 -10.27
C PRO A 15 18.30 4.02 -11.55
N LYS A 16 19.45 3.38 -11.74
CA LYS A 16 19.56 2.29 -12.72
C LYS A 16 18.61 1.16 -12.32
N LYS A 17 18.33 0.22 -13.23
CA LYS A 17 17.61 -1.02 -12.86
C LYS A 17 18.30 -1.68 -11.67
N GLY A 18 17.52 -2.05 -10.66
CA GLY A 18 18.03 -2.50 -9.37
C GLY A 18 17.45 -1.70 -8.19
N PRO A 19 17.92 -2.00 -6.97
CA PRO A 19 17.54 -1.28 -5.76
C PRO A 19 17.84 0.21 -5.84
N ILE A 20 17.08 1.01 -5.11
CA ILE A 20 17.43 2.42 -4.85
C ILE A 20 18.71 2.48 -4.02
N THR A 21 19.51 3.51 -4.28
CA THR A 21 20.79 3.77 -3.61
C THR A 21 20.72 5.06 -2.79
N ASP A 22 21.71 5.31 -1.94
CA ASP A 22 21.74 6.48 -1.07
C ASP A 22 21.84 7.82 -1.84
N ILE A 23 22.21 7.77 -3.12
CA ILE A 23 22.28 8.95 -4.01
C ILE A 23 21.01 9.19 -4.80
N THR A 24 20.04 8.25 -4.78
CA THR A 24 18.80 8.35 -5.55
C THR A 24 17.96 9.54 -5.09
N PHE A 25 17.98 9.84 -3.79
CA PHE A 25 17.26 10.95 -3.18
C PHE A 25 18.23 11.86 -2.43
N LYS A 26 17.82 13.10 -2.19
CA LYS A 26 18.52 14.00 -1.26
C LYS A 26 17.55 14.87 -0.49
N SER A 27 17.99 15.33 0.67
CA SER A 27 17.28 16.36 1.42
C SER A 27 17.56 17.74 0.80
N LYS A 28 16.53 18.59 0.79
CA LYS A 28 16.56 19.98 0.32
C LYS A 28 15.75 20.83 1.28
N SER A 29 16.33 21.93 1.76
CA SER A 29 15.62 22.96 2.53
C SER A 29 15.17 24.07 1.59
N VAL A 30 13.94 24.54 1.76
CA VAL A 30 13.39 25.71 1.06
C VAL A 30 12.66 26.61 2.05
N ASP A 31 12.51 27.89 1.73
CA ASP A 31 11.70 28.79 2.55
C ASP A 31 10.23 28.33 2.59
N LEU A 32 9.63 28.34 3.77
CA LEU A 32 8.20 28.05 3.93
C LEU A 32 7.39 29.27 3.46
N ALA A 33 6.76 29.15 2.30
CA ALA A 33 5.91 30.20 1.75
C ALA A 33 4.59 30.34 2.52
N GLU A 34 4.09 31.58 2.61
CA GLU A 34 2.69 31.84 3.01
C GLU A 34 1.72 31.37 1.91
N PRO A 35 0.51 30.89 2.29
CA PRO A 35 -0.47 30.48 1.29
C PRO A 35 -0.98 31.69 0.51
N LYS A 36 -1.16 31.53 -0.81
CA LYS A 36 -1.91 32.47 -1.67
C LYS A 36 -3.40 32.19 -1.60
N ASP A 37 -4.20 33.05 -2.23
CA ASP A 37 -5.65 32.85 -2.34
C ASP A 37 -5.96 31.48 -2.98
N GLY A 38 -6.83 30.70 -2.35
CA GLY A 38 -7.14 29.33 -2.77
C GLY A 38 -6.14 28.26 -2.31
N GLU A 39 -5.08 28.63 -1.59
CA GLU A 39 -4.08 27.69 -1.07
C GLU A 39 -4.20 27.47 0.45
N VAL A 40 -3.61 26.35 0.89
CA VAL A 40 -3.47 26.00 2.31
C VAL A 40 -2.01 25.71 2.64
N VAL A 41 -1.66 25.83 3.92
CA VAL A 41 -0.45 25.26 4.50
C VAL A 41 -0.86 24.12 5.43
N LEU A 42 -0.37 22.92 5.14
CA LEU A 42 -0.51 21.75 5.99
C LEU A 42 0.83 21.42 6.64
N ARG A 43 0.84 21.12 7.93
CA ARG A 43 1.92 20.34 8.54
C ARG A 43 1.70 18.88 8.15
N VAL A 44 2.69 18.24 7.54
CA VAL A 44 2.61 16.81 7.22
C VAL A 44 2.90 16.03 8.50
N ASP A 45 1.90 15.31 9.00
CA ASP A 45 2.02 14.51 10.22
C ASP A 45 2.60 13.12 9.89
N TYR A 46 2.09 12.50 8.82
CA TYR A 46 2.56 11.20 8.31
C TYR A 46 2.67 11.19 6.79
N ALA A 47 3.71 10.54 6.28
CA ALA A 47 3.90 10.26 4.86
C ALA A 47 3.84 8.75 4.59
N SER A 48 3.17 8.38 3.52
CA SER A 48 3.11 7.00 3.03
C SER A 48 4.45 6.58 2.42
N VAL A 49 4.79 5.30 2.55
CA VAL A 49 5.83 4.63 1.78
C VAL A 49 5.19 3.45 1.03
N ASP A 50 5.30 3.46 -0.30
CA ASP A 50 4.59 2.51 -1.17
C ASP A 50 5.53 1.85 -2.18
N PRO A 51 5.41 0.54 -2.46
CA PRO A 51 6.28 -0.14 -3.43
C PRO A 51 6.24 0.49 -4.83
N THR A 52 5.11 1.05 -5.22
CA THR A 52 4.90 1.73 -6.51
C THR A 52 5.79 2.95 -6.70
N MET A 53 6.31 3.54 -5.61
CA MET A 53 7.29 4.63 -5.64
C MET A 53 8.51 4.29 -6.49
N ARG A 54 8.95 3.02 -6.49
CA ARG A 54 10.07 2.58 -7.33
C ARG A 54 9.78 2.72 -8.81
N GLY A 55 8.55 2.43 -9.25
CA GLY A 55 8.14 2.62 -10.64
C GLY A 55 7.89 4.08 -10.99
N TRP A 56 7.53 4.93 -10.02
CA TRP A 56 7.33 6.36 -10.27
C TRP A 56 8.63 7.13 -10.54
N ILE A 57 9.78 6.60 -10.11
CA ILE A 57 11.10 7.25 -10.34
C ILE A 57 11.83 6.69 -11.58
N ASP A 58 11.31 5.62 -12.18
CA ASP A 58 11.77 5.11 -13.47
C ASP A 58 11.31 6.00 -14.63
N GLU A 59 12.14 6.09 -15.67
CA GLU A 59 11.77 6.72 -16.94
C GLU A 59 11.04 5.72 -17.84
N ALA A 60 9.88 5.28 -17.40
CA ALA A 60 9.07 4.30 -18.11
C ALA A 60 7.60 4.71 -18.15
N ARG A 61 6.89 4.25 -19.17
CA ARG A 61 5.43 4.40 -19.25
C ARG A 61 4.78 3.68 -18.07
N SER A 62 3.94 4.39 -17.34
CA SER A 62 3.14 3.87 -16.22
C SER A 62 1.75 4.53 -16.23
N TYR A 63 0.89 4.14 -15.29
CA TYR A 63 -0.44 4.73 -15.10
C TYR A 63 -0.39 6.14 -14.49
N LEU A 64 0.77 6.55 -13.95
CA LEU A 64 1.06 7.93 -13.54
C LEU A 64 2.33 8.43 -14.24
N PRO A 65 2.42 9.75 -14.53
CA PRO A 65 3.66 10.35 -15.00
C PRO A 65 4.81 10.14 -14.00
N PRO A 66 6.04 9.88 -14.48
CA PRO A 66 7.21 9.78 -13.61
C PRO A 66 7.46 11.05 -12.79
N VAL A 67 8.00 10.87 -11.59
CA VAL A 67 8.57 11.94 -10.78
C VAL A 67 9.80 12.49 -11.53
N GLN A 68 9.87 13.81 -11.61
CA GLN A 68 10.96 14.52 -12.27
C GLN A 68 12.15 14.67 -11.32
N VAL A 69 13.36 14.65 -11.88
CA VAL A 69 14.57 14.95 -11.10
C VAL A 69 14.47 16.36 -10.54
N GLY A 70 14.79 16.52 -9.26
CA GLY A 70 14.66 17.77 -8.49
C GLY A 70 13.29 17.99 -7.86
N ALA A 71 12.26 17.22 -8.21
CA ALA A 71 10.94 17.32 -7.60
C ALA A 71 10.89 16.58 -6.25
N VAL A 72 10.03 17.06 -5.35
CA VAL A 72 9.72 16.39 -4.08
C VAL A 72 9.13 15.00 -4.37
N MET A 73 9.59 13.99 -3.65
CA MET A 73 9.15 12.62 -3.90
C MET A 73 7.65 12.48 -3.65
N ARG A 74 6.94 11.98 -4.67
CA ARG A 74 5.49 11.81 -4.65
C ARG A 74 5.08 10.84 -3.54
N ALA A 75 4.17 11.26 -2.65
CA ALA A 75 3.61 10.41 -1.62
C ALA A 75 2.22 10.89 -1.17
N SER A 76 1.34 9.93 -0.85
CA SER A 76 0.16 10.26 -0.04
C SER A 76 0.62 10.65 1.37
N GLY A 77 -0.07 11.60 2.00
CA GLY A 77 0.21 12.02 3.36
C GLY A 77 -1.05 12.38 4.12
N LEU A 78 -0.94 12.32 5.44
CA LEU A 78 -1.90 12.81 6.40
C LEU A 78 -1.30 14.05 7.05
N GLY A 79 -2.04 15.14 7.10
CA GLY A 79 -1.55 16.39 7.64
C GLY A 79 -2.65 17.24 8.27
N THR A 80 -2.23 18.23 9.03
CA THR A 80 -3.11 19.16 9.73
C THR A 80 -2.98 20.55 9.12
N VAL A 81 -4.11 21.21 8.82
CA VAL A 81 -4.11 22.60 8.34
C VAL A 81 -3.55 23.51 9.43
N ILE A 82 -2.51 24.29 9.10
CA ILE A 82 -1.92 25.29 10.01
C ILE A 82 -2.13 26.72 9.54
N ALA A 83 -2.41 26.93 8.25
CA ALA A 83 -2.87 28.19 7.68
C ALA A 83 -3.74 27.92 6.44
N SER A 84 -4.71 28.78 6.16
CA SER A 84 -5.59 28.63 4.99
C SER A 84 -6.02 29.98 4.45
N LYS A 85 -5.97 30.12 3.13
CA LYS A 85 -6.72 31.14 2.36
C LYS A 85 -7.63 30.47 1.34
N ALA A 86 -7.98 29.19 1.57
CA ALA A 86 -8.89 28.43 0.75
C ALA A 86 -10.25 28.29 1.46
N GLU A 87 -11.33 28.37 0.69
CA GLU A 87 -12.67 28.12 1.21
C GLU A 87 -12.82 26.64 1.62
N GLY A 88 -13.52 26.39 2.73
CA GLY A 88 -13.82 25.04 3.20
C GLY A 88 -12.72 24.34 4.01
N PHE A 89 -11.52 24.93 4.12
CA PHE A 89 -10.41 24.42 4.94
C PHE A 89 -10.08 25.36 6.09
N LYS A 90 -10.11 24.86 7.31
CA LYS A 90 -9.87 25.61 8.55
C LYS A 90 -8.65 25.07 9.28
N VAL A 91 -7.96 25.95 10.00
CA VAL A 91 -6.85 25.56 10.89
C VAL A 91 -7.33 24.47 11.86
N GLY A 92 -6.55 23.39 11.96
CA GLY A 92 -6.87 22.21 12.76
C GLY A 92 -7.58 21.09 12.00
N ASP A 93 -8.05 21.31 10.76
CA ASP A 93 -8.65 20.24 9.97
C ASP A 93 -7.61 19.15 9.65
N LEU A 94 -8.00 17.89 9.84
CA LEU A 94 -7.22 16.72 9.43
C LEU A 94 -7.49 16.41 7.97
N VAL A 95 -6.42 16.35 7.17
CA VAL A 95 -6.47 16.28 5.72
C VAL A 95 -5.63 15.13 5.20
N ILE A 96 -6.18 14.37 4.27
CA ILE A 96 -5.42 13.43 3.43
C ILE A 96 -5.27 13.97 2.02
N GLY A 97 -4.13 13.71 1.39
CA GLY A 97 -3.92 14.03 -0.01
C GLY A 97 -2.53 13.66 -0.49
N LEU A 98 -2.17 14.17 -1.66
CA LEU A 98 -0.81 14.04 -2.19
C LEU A 98 0.11 15.10 -1.57
N LEU A 99 0.59 14.82 -0.35
CA LEU A 99 1.39 15.77 0.44
C LEU A 99 2.90 15.68 0.17
N ASN A 100 3.36 14.60 -0.47
CA ASN A 100 4.76 14.33 -0.80
C ASN A 100 5.68 14.19 0.44
N TRP A 101 6.94 13.81 0.23
CA TRP A 101 7.93 13.70 1.31
C TRP A 101 8.51 15.07 1.65
N GLN A 102 7.83 15.80 2.53
CA GLN A 102 8.22 17.12 3.03
C GLN A 102 7.58 17.39 4.39
N GLU A 103 8.11 18.37 5.14
CA GLU A 103 7.56 18.76 6.45
C GLU A 103 6.24 19.52 6.33
N TYR A 104 6.12 20.36 5.31
CA TYR A 104 4.92 21.16 5.05
C TYR A 104 4.50 21.06 3.59
N TYR A 105 3.18 20.96 3.38
CA TYR A 105 2.57 21.13 2.06
C TYR A 105 2.03 22.56 1.96
N VAL A 106 2.40 23.26 0.88
CA VAL A 106 1.81 24.56 0.51
C VAL A 106 1.27 24.44 -0.91
N GLY A 107 -0.02 24.70 -1.11
CA GLY A 107 -0.60 24.61 -2.45
C GLY A 107 -2.12 24.52 -2.48
N PRO A 108 -2.68 24.29 -3.68
CA PRO A 108 -4.12 24.26 -3.91
C PRO A 108 -4.79 23.06 -3.26
N THR A 109 -6.10 23.15 -3.04
CA THR A 109 -6.87 22.13 -2.31
C THR A 109 -7.48 21.03 -3.17
N GLU A 110 -7.29 21.06 -4.49
CA GLU A 110 -7.95 20.16 -5.47
C GLU A 110 -7.74 18.67 -5.18
N ASN A 111 -6.58 18.29 -4.65
CA ASN A 111 -6.22 16.90 -4.34
C ASN A 111 -6.22 16.62 -2.83
N LEU A 112 -6.86 17.49 -2.05
CA LEU A 112 -6.95 17.39 -0.60
C LEU A 112 -8.38 17.03 -0.20
N ARG A 113 -8.50 16.20 0.83
CA ARG A 113 -9.78 15.83 1.42
C ARG A 113 -9.70 15.92 2.93
N ILE A 114 -10.59 16.71 3.52
CA ILE A 114 -10.82 16.68 4.96
C ILE A 114 -11.41 15.31 5.31
N VAL A 115 -10.82 14.65 6.30
CA VAL A 115 -11.22 13.31 6.71
C VAL A 115 -11.81 13.31 8.10
N LYS A 116 -12.74 12.39 8.33
CA LYS A 116 -13.27 12.06 9.65
C LYS A 116 -13.07 10.57 9.86
N THR A 117 -12.39 10.22 10.94
CA THR A 117 -12.10 8.83 11.26
C THR A 117 -13.36 8.11 11.73
N PRO A 118 -13.70 6.96 11.10
CA PRO A 118 -14.83 6.14 11.54
C PRO A 118 -14.67 5.65 12.99
N GLU A 119 -15.79 5.34 13.64
CA GLU A 119 -15.80 4.73 14.97
C GLU A 119 -14.92 3.46 15.01
N GLY A 120 -14.03 3.38 16.01
CA GLY A 120 -13.08 2.27 16.17
C GLY A 120 -11.84 2.34 15.27
N GLY A 121 -11.79 3.29 14.34
CA GLY A 121 -10.61 3.59 13.53
C GLY A 121 -9.64 4.55 14.21
N ARG A 122 -8.47 4.71 13.58
CA ARG A 122 -7.44 5.69 13.95
C ARG A 122 -7.20 6.65 12.80
N ASP A 123 -6.70 7.85 13.08
CA ASP A 123 -6.47 8.87 12.05
C ASP A 123 -5.50 8.37 10.96
N ILE A 124 -4.47 7.64 11.37
CA ILE A 124 -3.48 7.00 10.47
C ILE A 124 -4.12 5.96 9.54
N ASP A 125 -5.32 5.46 9.86
CA ASP A 125 -6.03 4.50 9.00
C ASP A 125 -6.42 5.08 7.65
N HIS A 126 -6.49 6.40 7.51
CA HIS A 126 -6.69 7.05 6.22
C HIS A 126 -5.51 6.83 5.25
N LEU A 127 -4.28 6.58 5.73
CA LEU A 127 -3.13 6.21 4.87
C LEU A 127 -3.08 4.71 4.52
N GLY A 128 -3.94 3.91 5.15
CA GLY A 128 -3.93 2.46 5.04
C GLY A 128 -5.32 1.90 4.77
N LEU A 129 -5.97 1.46 5.83
CA LEU A 129 -7.23 0.71 5.81
C LEU A 129 -8.40 1.49 5.19
N PHE A 130 -8.56 2.77 5.50
CA PHE A 130 -9.58 3.65 4.91
C PHE A 130 -9.04 4.48 3.74
N GLY A 131 -7.83 4.13 3.27
CA GLY A 131 -7.15 4.77 2.15
C GLY A 131 -6.98 3.84 0.96
N MET A 132 -6.01 4.20 0.12
CA MET A 132 -5.74 3.51 -1.14
C MET A 132 -5.47 2.02 -0.95
N THR A 133 -4.70 1.61 0.06
CA THR A 133 -4.36 0.18 0.23
C THR A 133 -5.54 -0.68 0.66
N GLY A 134 -6.42 -0.15 1.52
CA GLY A 134 -7.65 -0.86 1.88
C GLY A 134 -8.62 -0.96 0.71
N MET A 135 -8.75 0.11 -0.08
CA MET A 135 -9.57 0.09 -1.30
C MET A 135 -9.03 -0.82 -2.37
N THR A 136 -7.70 -0.93 -2.51
CA THR A 136 -7.08 -1.90 -3.40
C THR A 136 -7.44 -3.32 -2.98
N ALA A 137 -7.44 -3.64 -1.69
CA ALA A 137 -7.83 -4.97 -1.20
C ALA A 137 -9.32 -5.25 -1.44
N TYR A 138 -10.20 -4.29 -1.12
CA TYR A 138 -11.65 -4.41 -1.30
C TYR A 138 -12.04 -4.59 -2.77
N VAL A 139 -11.64 -3.65 -3.64
CA VAL A 139 -11.91 -3.71 -5.08
C VAL A 139 -11.29 -4.96 -5.70
N GLY A 140 -10.05 -5.27 -5.30
CA GLY A 140 -9.35 -6.47 -5.75
C GLY A 140 -10.15 -7.75 -5.47
N LEU A 141 -10.68 -7.92 -4.26
CA LEU A 141 -11.44 -9.13 -3.92
C LEU A 141 -12.85 -9.14 -4.50
N PHE A 142 -13.60 -8.04 -4.41
CA PHE A 142 -15.03 -8.05 -4.76
C PHE A 142 -15.30 -7.76 -6.24
N GLU A 143 -14.56 -6.85 -6.88
CA GLU A 143 -14.81 -6.49 -8.29
C GLU A 143 -13.94 -7.28 -9.26
N ILE A 144 -12.66 -7.45 -8.91
CA ILE A 144 -11.69 -8.11 -9.79
C ILE A 144 -11.72 -9.62 -9.59
N GLY A 145 -11.59 -10.05 -8.34
CA GLY A 145 -11.60 -11.46 -7.93
C GLY A 145 -12.99 -12.07 -7.85
N GLN A 146 -14.04 -11.24 -7.72
CA GLN A 146 -15.42 -11.70 -7.54
C GLN A 146 -15.50 -12.80 -6.48
N LEU A 147 -14.97 -12.53 -5.28
CA LEU A 147 -14.88 -13.47 -4.16
C LEU A 147 -16.26 -14.10 -3.86
N LYS A 148 -16.28 -15.42 -3.65
CA LYS A 148 -17.46 -16.24 -3.39
C LYS A 148 -17.28 -17.05 -2.12
N ASP A 149 -18.41 -17.43 -1.54
CA ASP A 149 -18.46 -18.38 -0.44
C ASP A 149 -17.71 -19.67 -0.79
N GLY A 150 -16.85 -20.12 0.13
CA GLY A 150 -16.11 -21.38 -0.05
C GLY A 150 -14.85 -21.27 -0.92
N ASP A 151 -14.55 -20.12 -1.52
CA ASP A 151 -13.34 -19.96 -2.33
C ASP A 151 -12.07 -20.26 -1.51
N HIS A 152 -11.13 -20.95 -2.14
CA HIS A 152 -9.76 -21.00 -1.66
C HIS A 152 -8.97 -19.79 -2.19
N VAL A 153 -8.67 -18.87 -1.28
CA VAL A 153 -7.96 -17.61 -1.55
C VAL A 153 -6.49 -17.75 -1.15
N VAL A 154 -5.59 -17.53 -2.11
CA VAL A 154 -4.15 -17.45 -1.88
C VAL A 154 -3.70 -16.00 -2.03
N ILE A 155 -2.99 -15.46 -1.04
CA ILE A 155 -2.53 -14.06 -1.05
C ILE A 155 -1.00 -14.02 -0.96
N SER A 156 -0.35 -13.40 -1.94
CA SER A 156 1.08 -13.10 -1.88
C SER A 156 1.37 -11.76 -1.20
N ALA A 157 2.54 -11.62 -0.57
CA ALA A 157 2.87 -10.51 0.32
C ALA A 157 1.77 -10.22 1.36
N ALA A 158 1.17 -11.29 1.92
CA ALA A 158 -0.02 -11.23 2.77
C ALA A 158 0.17 -10.43 4.06
N ALA A 159 1.40 -10.19 4.49
CA ALA A 159 1.71 -9.37 5.66
C ALA A 159 1.99 -7.89 5.34
N GLY A 160 1.95 -7.47 4.07
CA GLY A 160 2.05 -6.06 3.67
C GLY A 160 0.69 -5.34 3.74
N ALA A 161 0.65 -4.03 3.47
CA ALA A 161 -0.56 -3.21 3.62
C ALA A 161 -1.82 -3.77 2.92
N VAL A 162 -1.74 -3.98 1.60
CA VAL A 162 -2.84 -4.51 0.78
C VAL A 162 -3.12 -5.96 1.14
N GLY A 163 -2.08 -6.80 1.16
CA GLY A 163 -2.19 -8.22 1.44
C GLY A 163 -2.81 -8.53 2.80
N LEU A 164 -2.49 -7.73 3.83
CA LEU A 164 -3.01 -7.92 5.18
C LEU A 164 -4.49 -7.58 5.27
N THR A 165 -4.92 -6.54 4.57
CA THR A 165 -6.34 -6.20 4.47
C THR A 165 -7.08 -7.27 3.68
N ALA A 166 -6.56 -7.68 2.51
CA ALA A 166 -7.16 -8.72 1.67
C ALA A 166 -7.27 -10.06 2.42
N THR A 167 -6.25 -10.43 3.19
CA THR A 167 -6.26 -11.64 4.03
C THR A 167 -7.41 -11.60 5.05
N GLN A 168 -7.59 -10.49 5.76
CA GLN A 168 -8.67 -10.34 6.74
C GLN A 168 -10.06 -10.29 6.10
N ILE A 169 -10.21 -9.66 4.93
CA ILE A 169 -11.47 -9.70 4.16
C ILE A 169 -11.81 -11.15 3.80
N ALA A 170 -10.83 -11.91 3.27
CA ALA A 170 -11.03 -13.31 2.89
C ALA A 170 -11.34 -14.21 4.09
N ILE A 171 -10.70 -13.98 5.25
CA ILE A 171 -11.00 -14.71 6.49
C ILE A 171 -12.41 -14.40 7.00
N ALA A 172 -12.85 -13.15 6.88
CA ALA A 172 -14.20 -12.73 7.30
C ALA A 172 -15.30 -13.21 6.33
N HIS A 173 -14.94 -13.61 5.11
CA HIS A 173 -15.88 -14.05 4.08
C HIS A 173 -16.33 -15.51 4.33
N PRO A 174 -17.62 -15.84 4.10
CA PRO A 174 -18.16 -17.14 4.49
C PRO A 174 -17.43 -18.33 3.85
N ASN A 175 -17.05 -19.29 4.68
CA ASN A 175 -16.48 -20.58 4.28
C ASN A 175 -15.19 -20.52 3.45
N CYS A 176 -14.57 -19.34 3.28
CA CYS A 176 -13.32 -19.23 2.53
C CYS A 176 -12.17 -19.92 3.25
N LYS A 177 -11.36 -20.65 2.48
CA LYS A 177 -10.05 -21.14 2.92
C LYS A 177 -9.01 -20.10 2.55
N VAL A 178 -8.14 -19.72 3.48
CA VAL A 178 -7.14 -18.66 3.26
C VAL A 178 -5.73 -19.18 3.42
N THR A 179 -4.93 -19.07 2.36
CA THR A 179 -3.49 -19.32 2.38
C THR A 179 -2.74 -18.00 2.22
N ALA A 180 -1.93 -17.64 3.22
CA ALA A 180 -1.20 -16.38 3.27
C ALA A 180 0.31 -16.61 3.13
N ILE A 181 0.96 -15.90 2.20
CA ILE A 181 2.40 -16.05 1.92
C ILE A 181 3.14 -14.80 2.39
N ALA A 182 4.16 -14.98 3.23
CA ALA A 182 5.00 -13.90 3.76
C ALA A 182 6.46 -14.36 3.90
N GLY A 183 7.35 -13.47 4.38
CA GLY A 183 8.80 -13.65 4.32
C GLY A 183 9.54 -13.73 5.66
N SER A 184 8.83 -13.95 6.77
CA SER A 184 9.45 -14.12 8.09
C SER A 184 8.51 -14.84 9.06
N LYS A 185 9.09 -15.54 10.05
CA LYS A 185 8.32 -16.24 11.09
C LYS A 185 7.35 -15.32 11.84
N GLU A 186 7.77 -14.10 12.18
CA GLU A 186 6.93 -13.12 12.85
C GLU A 186 5.66 -12.81 12.05
N LYS A 187 5.82 -12.59 10.73
CA LYS A 187 4.70 -12.34 9.81
C LYS A 187 3.76 -13.53 9.72
N LEU A 188 4.31 -14.74 9.66
CA LEU A 188 3.54 -15.98 9.61
C LEU A 188 2.73 -16.17 10.90
N ASP A 189 3.36 -15.99 12.06
CA ASP A 189 2.70 -16.12 13.37
C ASP A 189 1.57 -15.08 13.49
N TYR A 190 1.78 -13.86 13.00
CA TYR A 190 0.74 -12.83 12.96
C TYR A 190 -0.43 -13.21 12.05
N LEU A 191 -0.17 -13.66 10.81
CA LEU A 191 -1.19 -14.09 9.86
C LEU A 191 -2.00 -15.27 10.39
N LYS A 192 -1.34 -16.22 11.06
CA LYS A 192 -2.00 -17.36 11.71
C LYS A 192 -2.91 -16.91 12.85
N ARG A 193 -2.47 -15.96 13.69
CA ARG A 193 -3.32 -15.35 14.74
C ARG A 193 -4.56 -14.67 14.20
N LEU A 194 -4.51 -14.13 12.97
CA LEU A 194 -5.67 -13.52 12.33
C LEU A 194 -6.68 -14.55 11.80
N GLY A 195 -6.31 -15.84 11.72
CA GLY A 195 -7.18 -16.91 11.23
C GLY A 195 -6.85 -17.41 9.82
N ALA A 196 -5.67 -17.10 9.26
CA ALA A 196 -5.24 -17.73 8.02
C ALA A 196 -5.10 -19.25 8.22
N HIS A 197 -5.67 -20.04 7.31
CA HIS A 197 -5.71 -21.50 7.42
C HIS A 197 -4.34 -22.12 7.15
N ASN A 198 -3.65 -21.60 6.14
CA ASN A 198 -2.26 -21.92 5.84
C ASN A 198 -1.43 -20.64 5.85
N VAL A 199 -0.22 -20.74 6.38
CA VAL A 199 0.78 -19.67 6.30
C VAL A 199 2.07 -20.24 5.75
N LEU A 200 2.62 -19.63 4.70
CA LEU A 200 3.83 -20.11 4.02
C LEU A 200 4.91 -19.04 4.06
N ASN A 201 6.14 -19.45 4.38
CA ASN A 201 7.30 -18.58 4.27
C ASN A 201 7.99 -18.83 2.93
N TYR A 202 7.96 -17.84 2.03
CA TYR A 202 8.56 -18.01 0.70
C TYR A 202 10.09 -18.13 0.71
N LYS A 203 10.72 -17.86 1.86
CA LYS A 203 12.17 -18.01 2.06
C LYS A 203 12.58 -19.40 2.57
N ASP A 204 11.63 -20.27 2.89
CA ASP A 204 11.94 -21.63 3.35
C ASP A 204 12.49 -22.47 2.19
N ALA A 205 13.42 -23.38 2.50
CA ALA A 205 14.06 -24.24 1.51
C ALA A 205 13.07 -25.17 0.79
N ASP A 206 12.03 -25.61 1.50
CA ASP A 206 10.96 -26.50 1.01
C ASP A 206 9.68 -25.73 0.61
N PHE A 207 9.77 -24.41 0.40
CA PHE A 207 8.60 -23.57 0.10
C PHE A 207 7.81 -24.09 -1.11
N LYS A 208 8.48 -24.60 -2.14
CA LYS A 208 7.83 -25.13 -3.34
C LYS A 208 6.95 -26.34 -3.00
N GLU A 209 7.48 -27.27 -2.21
CA GLU A 209 6.78 -28.46 -1.75
C GLU A 209 5.62 -28.09 -0.81
N GLN A 210 5.83 -27.11 0.07
CA GLN A 210 4.76 -26.57 0.93
C GLN A 210 3.64 -25.94 0.07
N PHE A 211 3.99 -25.14 -0.94
CA PHE A 211 3.04 -24.50 -1.83
C PHE A 211 2.23 -25.53 -2.63
N GLN A 212 2.84 -26.61 -3.12
CA GLN A 212 2.12 -27.71 -3.79
C GLN A 212 1.10 -28.41 -2.89
N LYS A 213 1.36 -28.50 -1.58
CA LYS A 213 0.42 -29.12 -0.61
C LYS A 213 -0.80 -28.26 -0.31
N VAL A 214 -0.79 -26.98 -0.68
CA VAL A 214 -1.93 -26.06 -0.49
C VAL A 214 -3.15 -26.49 -1.32
N GLY A 215 -2.91 -27.06 -2.51
CA GLY A 215 -3.92 -27.56 -3.42
C GLY A 215 -4.47 -26.49 -4.38
N LEU A 216 -5.59 -26.82 -5.04
CA LEU A 216 -6.18 -25.97 -6.09
C LEU A 216 -6.69 -24.62 -5.56
N ILE A 217 -6.52 -23.58 -6.37
CA ILE A 217 -6.74 -22.16 -6.03
C ILE A 217 -7.92 -21.62 -6.81
N ASP A 218 -8.86 -20.96 -6.12
CA ASP A 218 -10.00 -20.28 -6.73
C ASP A 218 -9.71 -18.79 -6.98
N VAL A 219 -9.05 -18.14 -6.04
CA VAL A 219 -8.64 -16.74 -6.13
C VAL A 219 -7.18 -16.59 -5.74
N TYR A 220 -6.36 -16.01 -6.61
CA TYR A 220 -4.99 -15.61 -6.29
C TYR A 220 -4.87 -14.08 -6.28
N PHE A 221 -4.65 -13.51 -5.10
CA PHE A 221 -4.37 -12.09 -4.94
C PHE A 221 -2.86 -11.85 -5.11
N ASP A 222 -2.46 -11.41 -6.29
CA ASP A 222 -1.06 -11.29 -6.67
C ASP A 222 -0.51 -9.87 -6.43
N ASN A 223 0.29 -9.74 -5.38
CA ASN A 223 1.08 -8.55 -5.09
C ASN A 223 2.56 -8.69 -5.51
N VAL A 224 2.97 -9.88 -5.96
CA VAL A 224 4.39 -10.26 -6.05
C VAL A 224 4.83 -10.56 -7.48
N GLY A 225 4.02 -11.24 -8.28
CA GLY A 225 4.41 -11.72 -9.61
C GLY A 225 5.50 -12.79 -9.56
N GLY A 226 6.22 -12.94 -10.67
CA GLY A 226 7.39 -13.80 -10.80
C GLY A 226 7.14 -15.27 -10.45
N LYS A 227 8.09 -15.90 -9.76
CA LYS A 227 8.05 -17.34 -9.44
C LYS A 227 6.79 -17.75 -8.64
N ILE A 228 6.31 -16.89 -7.74
CA ILE A 228 5.11 -17.21 -6.92
C ILE A 228 3.85 -17.20 -7.80
N LEU A 229 3.74 -16.23 -8.72
CA LEU A 229 2.69 -16.25 -9.73
C LEU A 229 2.76 -17.52 -10.58
N ASP A 230 3.95 -17.89 -11.06
CA ASP A 230 4.12 -19.10 -11.88
C ASP A 230 3.68 -20.38 -11.14
N MET A 231 4.00 -20.48 -9.84
CA MET A 231 3.51 -21.58 -8.99
C MET A 231 1.99 -21.54 -8.79
N ALA A 232 1.39 -20.37 -8.61
CA ALA A 232 -0.06 -20.22 -8.49
C ALA A 232 -0.78 -20.66 -9.78
N LEU A 233 -0.24 -20.29 -10.95
CA LEU A 233 -0.75 -20.72 -12.26
C LEU A 233 -0.73 -22.25 -12.45
N ALA A 234 0.19 -22.96 -11.78
CA ALA A 234 0.24 -24.42 -11.79
C ALA A 234 -0.87 -25.10 -10.96
N GLN A 235 -1.56 -24.37 -10.08
CA GLN A 235 -2.56 -24.93 -9.15
C GLN A 235 -3.93 -24.26 -9.29
N LEU A 236 -4.29 -23.73 -10.46
CA LEU A 236 -5.59 -23.10 -10.65
C LEU A 236 -6.72 -24.14 -10.64
N ARG A 237 -7.82 -23.86 -9.94
CA ARG A 237 -9.11 -24.54 -10.18
C ARG A 237 -9.71 -24.04 -11.50
N PRO A 238 -10.57 -24.82 -12.20
CA PRO A 238 -11.40 -24.27 -13.25
C PRO A 238 -12.11 -22.97 -12.83
N TYR A 239 -12.05 -21.96 -13.69
CA TYR A 239 -12.58 -20.60 -13.51
C TYR A 239 -11.92 -19.79 -12.38
N ALA A 240 -10.67 -20.13 -12.01
CA ALA A 240 -9.91 -19.34 -11.06
C ALA A 240 -9.71 -17.89 -11.52
N ARG A 241 -9.58 -16.98 -10.55
CA ARG A 241 -9.42 -15.54 -10.78
C ARG A 241 -8.13 -15.05 -10.16
N ILE A 242 -7.22 -14.55 -11.00
CA ILE A 242 -5.98 -13.93 -10.59
C ILE A 242 -6.17 -12.42 -10.60
N ILE A 243 -6.04 -11.81 -9.43
CA ILE A 243 -6.09 -10.37 -9.20
C ILE A 243 -4.65 -9.87 -9.32
N ALA A 244 -4.27 -9.31 -10.46
CA ALA A 244 -2.93 -8.79 -10.70
C ALA A 244 -2.80 -7.37 -10.11
N CYS A 245 -2.58 -7.30 -8.79
CA CYS A 245 -2.51 -6.05 -8.04
C CYS A 245 -1.13 -5.38 -8.14
N GLY A 246 -0.06 -6.17 -8.12
CA GLY A 246 1.31 -5.67 -8.13
C GLY A 246 2.31 -6.76 -8.41
N SER A 247 3.56 -6.37 -8.63
CA SER A 247 4.65 -7.29 -8.97
C SER A 247 5.93 -6.91 -8.23
N ILE A 248 5.87 -6.80 -6.90
CA ILE A 248 6.97 -6.24 -6.10
C ILE A 248 8.31 -6.97 -6.29
N SER A 249 8.29 -8.28 -6.59
CA SER A 249 9.53 -9.04 -6.88
C SER A 249 10.24 -8.57 -8.14
N GLN A 250 9.52 -7.93 -9.05
CA GLN A 250 10.00 -7.51 -10.36
C GLN A 250 10.45 -6.04 -10.39
N TYR A 251 10.08 -5.22 -9.39
CA TYR A 251 10.36 -3.77 -9.39
C TYR A 251 11.84 -3.43 -9.38
N ASN A 252 12.66 -4.23 -8.67
CA ASN A 252 14.11 -4.08 -8.63
C ASN A 252 14.83 -5.16 -9.46
N ALA A 253 14.11 -6.02 -10.18
CA ALA A 253 14.70 -7.12 -10.92
C ALA A 253 15.46 -6.59 -12.15
N THR A 254 16.74 -6.93 -12.26
CA THR A 254 17.54 -6.62 -13.46
C THR A 254 17.14 -7.50 -14.64
N LYS A 255 16.67 -8.72 -14.35
CA LYS A 255 16.09 -9.67 -15.31
C LYS A 255 14.74 -10.14 -14.78
N PRO A 256 13.64 -10.01 -15.53
CA PRO A 256 12.34 -10.51 -15.11
C PRO A 256 12.34 -12.03 -14.93
N ASP A 257 11.58 -12.52 -13.97
CA ASP A 257 11.33 -13.95 -13.80
C ASP A 257 10.45 -14.47 -14.95
N PRO A 258 10.78 -15.62 -15.56
CA PRO A 258 9.94 -16.26 -16.56
C PRO A 258 8.65 -16.82 -15.95
N ILE A 259 7.57 -16.80 -16.74
CA ILE A 259 6.29 -17.45 -16.43
C ILE A 259 6.10 -18.62 -17.39
N TYR A 260 6.18 -19.84 -16.88
CA TYR A 260 6.11 -21.09 -17.64
C TYR A 260 4.69 -21.64 -17.73
N ASN A 261 3.89 -21.45 -16.68
CA ASN A 261 2.59 -22.08 -16.51
C ASN A 261 1.42 -21.26 -17.08
N TYR A 262 1.68 -20.27 -17.94
CA TYR A 262 0.64 -19.41 -18.52
C TYR A 262 -0.44 -20.21 -19.28
N ALA A 263 -0.07 -21.32 -19.93
CA ALA A 263 -1.02 -22.16 -20.65
C ALA A 263 -2.17 -22.69 -19.76
N ASN A 264 -1.97 -22.79 -18.45
CA ASN A 264 -3.02 -23.21 -17.51
C ASN A 264 -4.17 -22.21 -17.41
N VAL A 265 -3.95 -20.94 -17.76
CA VAL A 265 -5.03 -19.95 -17.88
C VAL A 265 -6.08 -20.42 -18.88
N ILE A 266 -5.64 -20.99 -20.01
CA ILE A 266 -6.51 -21.53 -21.06
C ILE A 266 -7.19 -22.82 -20.56
N SER A 267 -6.40 -23.78 -20.10
CA SER A 267 -6.90 -25.10 -19.67
C SER A 267 -7.95 -24.98 -18.55
N MET A 268 -7.72 -24.06 -17.61
CA MET A 268 -8.61 -23.81 -16.48
C MET A 268 -9.65 -22.72 -16.74
N LYS A 269 -9.71 -22.10 -17.92
CA LYS A 269 -10.63 -20.97 -18.20
C LYS A 269 -10.52 -19.86 -17.15
N ALA A 270 -9.31 -19.66 -16.64
CA ALA A 270 -9.04 -18.70 -15.60
C ALA A 270 -8.95 -17.29 -16.18
N THR A 271 -9.13 -16.29 -15.33
CA THR A 271 -8.92 -14.88 -15.70
C THR A 271 -7.72 -14.31 -14.98
N ILE A 272 -6.84 -13.59 -15.68
CA ILE A 272 -5.85 -12.70 -15.05
C ILE A 272 -6.27 -11.27 -15.35
N ARG A 273 -6.55 -10.48 -14.31
CA ARG A 273 -7.00 -9.09 -14.47
C ARG A 273 -6.21 -8.16 -13.56
N GLY A 274 -5.52 -7.21 -14.19
CA GLY A 274 -4.95 -6.05 -13.51
C GLY A 274 -5.98 -4.95 -13.29
N PHE A 275 -5.70 -4.07 -12.33
CA PHE A 275 -6.54 -2.92 -12.04
C PHE A 275 -5.72 -1.82 -11.37
N ILE A 276 -6.17 -0.57 -11.52
CA ILE A 276 -5.65 0.58 -10.79
C ILE A 276 -6.80 1.11 -9.95
N VAL A 277 -6.64 1.12 -8.63
CA VAL A 277 -7.74 1.41 -7.69
C VAL A 277 -8.40 2.78 -7.91
N MET A 278 -7.67 3.75 -8.48
CA MET A 278 -8.22 5.08 -8.82
C MET A 278 -9.34 5.00 -9.87
N ASP A 279 -9.31 4.02 -10.77
CA ASP A 279 -10.36 3.81 -11.78
C ASP A 279 -11.67 3.27 -11.16
N HIS A 280 -11.63 2.91 -9.88
CA HIS A 280 -12.74 2.35 -9.10
C HIS A 280 -13.22 3.31 -8.00
N ALA A 281 -13.00 4.62 -8.17
CA ALA A 281 -13.40 5.65 -7.19
C ALA A 281 -14.89 5.57 -6.79
N LYS A 282 -15.77 5.12 -7.69
CA LYS A 282 -17.20 4.90 -7.42
C LYS A 282 -17.47 3.91 -6.27
N SER A 283 -16.54 3.00 -6.00
CA SER A 283 -16.67 1.95 -4.98
C SER A 283 -16.07 2.37 -3.64
N PHE A 284 -15.47 3.56 -3.54
CA PHE A 284 -14.73 3.95 -2.33
C PHE A 284 -15.64 4.16 -1.13
N THR A 285 -16.82 4.76 -1.34
CA THR A 285 -17.78 4.98 -0.25
C THR A 285 -18.30 3.65 0.31
N GLU A 286 -18.68 2.72 -0.56
CA GLU A 286 -19.14 1.39 -0.15
C GLU A 286 -18.03 0.58 0.51
N GLY A 287 -16.84 0.56 -0.10
CA GLY A 287 -15.69 -0.16 0.44
C GLY A 287 -15.25 0.38 1.80
N ALA A 288 -15.21 1.70 1.99
CA ALA A 288 -14.87 2.31 3.27
C ALA A 288 -15.89 1.95 4.36
N ALA A 289 -17.19 1.95 4.03
CA ALA A 289 -18.24 1.53 4.95
C ALA A 289 -18.12 0.05 5.34
N TYR A 290 -17.84 -0.83 4.37
CA TYR A 290 -17.61 -2.25 4.61
C TYR A 290 -16.42 -2.49 5.55
N LEU A 291 -15.29 -1.83 5.29
CA LEU A 291 -14.10 -1.97 6.14
C LEU A 291 -14.34 -1.41 7.55
N ALA A 292 -15.04 -0.29 7.68
CA ALA A 292 -15.40 0.28 8.98
C ALA A 292 -16.32 -0.65 9.78
N ASP A 293 -17.27 -1.32 9.12
CA ASP A 293 -18.12 -2.32 9.77
C ASP A 293 -17.32 -3.53 10.29
N LEU A 294 -16.34 -4.03 9.52
CA LEU A 294 -15.46 -5.09 10.00
C LEU A 294 -14.59 -4.65 11.19
N VAL A 295 -14.11 -3.40 11.20
CA VAL A 295 -13.39 -2.83 12.35
C VAL A 295 -14.30 -2.78 13.57
N LYS A 296 -15.52 -2.25 13.43
CA LYS A 296 -16.52 -2.17 14.50
C LYS A 296 -16.86 -3.55 15.08
N LYS A 297 -16.90 -4.59 14.25
CA LYS A 297 -17.14 -5.98 14.65
C LYS A 297 -15.91 -6.70 15.22
N GLY A 298 -14.76 -6.03 15.29
CA GLY A 298 -13.49 -6.63 15.73
C GLY A 298 -12.92 -7.68 14.78
N LYS A 299 -13.40 -7.72 13.52
CA LYS A 299 -12.97 -8.66 12.48
C LYS A 299 -11.87 -8.10 11.58
N MET A 300 -11.48 -6.85 11.77
CA MET A 300 -10.45 -6.17 10.99
C MET A 300 -9.57 -5.33 11.91
N LYS A 301 -8.25 -5.48 11.78
CA LYS A 301 -7.26 -4.63 12.45
C LYS A 301 -6.15 -4.27 11.48
N ALA A 302 -5.92 -2.97 11.32
CA ALA A 302 -4.78 -2.48 10.58
C ALA A 302 -3.49 -2.57 11.41
N HIS A 303 -2.37 -2.84 10.74
CA HIS A 303 -1.04 -2.83 11.33
C HIS A 303 -0.17 -1.83 10.57
N TYR A 304 0.55 -0.97 11.29
CA TYR A 304 1.44 0.03 10.71
C TYR A 304 2.85 -0.20 11.19
N HIS A 305 3.78 -0.20 10.25
CA HIS A 305 5.20 -0.08 10.51
C HIS A 305 5.56 1.40 10.45
N VAL A 306 5.59 2.04 11.61
CA VAL A 306 5.84 3.48 11.74
C VAL A 306 7.32 3.70 11.96
N VAL A 307 7.93 4.50 11.09
CA VAL A 307 9.31 4.97 11.22
C VAL A 307 9.29 6.47 11.51
N GLU A 308 10.18 6.97 12.37
CA GLU A 308 10.17 8.38 12.77
C GLU A 308 11.19 9.21 12.01
N GLY A 309 10.80 10.42 11.60
CA GLY A 309 11.67 11.41 10.97
C GLY A 309 11.63 11.36 9.45
N LEU A 310 11.48 12.53 8.82
CA LEU A 310 11.43 12.67 7.36
C LEU A 310 12.66 12.05 6.66
N ASP A 311 13.84 12.14 7.27
CA ASP A 311 15.09 11.60 6.72
C ASP A 311 15.06 10.06 6.60
N SER A 312 14.18 9.39 7.34
CA SER A 312 14.02 7.93 7.28
C SER A 312 13.16 7.43 6.12
N CYS A 313 12.53 8.31 5.32
CA CYS A 313 11.73 7.91 4.15
C CYS A 313 12.48 6.98 3.18
N VAL A 314 13.73 7.30 2.87
CA VAL A 314 14.53 6.51 1.93
C VAL A 314 14.89 5.14 2.51
N GLN A 315 15.29 5.09 3.78
CA GLN A 315 15.57 3.85 4.49
C GLN A 315 14.32 2.96 4.58
N ALA A 316 13.18 3.53 4.97
CA ALA A 316 11.91 2.81 5.07
C ALA A 316 11.48 2.22 3.70
N LEU A 317 11.72 2.94 2.61
CA LEU A 317 11.47 2.44 1.25
C LEU A 317 12.38 1.26 0.90
N ARG A 318 13.67 1.30 1.27
CA ARG A 318 14.62 0.18 1.08
C ARG A 318 14.22 -1.04 1.88
N GLU A 319 13.98 -0.88 3.18
CA GLU A 319 13.60 -1.96 4.10
C GLU A 319 12.30 -2.66 3.69
N MET A 320 11.36 -1.92 3.10
CA MET A 320 10.14 -2.49 2.55
C MET A 320 10.42 -3.41 1.35
N PHE A 321 11.38 -3.07 0.47
CA PHE A 321 11.79 -3.97 -0.63
C PHE A 321 12.54 -5.22 -0.14
N GLU A 322 13.20 -5.13 1.00
CA GLU A 322 13.84 -6.27 1.68
C GLU A 322 12.81 -7.13 2.45
N GLY A 323 11.60 -6.60 2.62
CA GLY A 323 10.50 -7.26 3.31
C GLY A 323 10.67 -7.24 4.83
N ASN A 324 11.24 -6.17 5.39
CA ASN A 324 11.44 -6.01 6.83
C ASN A 324 10.22 -5.38 7.55
N ASN A 325 9.26 -4.82 6.81
CA ASN A 325 8.05 -4.22 7.38
C ASN A 325 6.94 -5.24 7.63
N LEU A 326 6.21 -5.13 8.74
CA LEU A 326 4.91 -5.78 8.96
C LEU A 326 3.80 -4.72 8.83
N GLY A 327 2.82 -4.95 7.97
CA GLY A 327 1.74 -4.01 7.71
C GLY A 327 2.14 -2.83 6.83
N LYS A 328 1.43 -1.72 6.99
CA LYS A 328 1.58 -0.51 6.18
C LYS A 328 2.75 0.34 6.68
N THR A 329 3.75 0.56 5.83
CA THR A 329 4.87 1.46 6.14
C THR A 329 4.44 2.91 6.01
N VAL A 330 4.70 3.68 7.06
CA VAL A 330 4.46 5.12 7.13
C VAL A 330 5.61 5.77 7.89
N VAL A 331 5.94 6.99 7.49
CA VAL A 331 6.92 7.81 8.19
C VAL A 331 6.18 8.89 8.94
N LYS A 332 6.39 8.98 10.26
CA LYS A 332 5.95 10.10 11.08
C LYS A 332 6.90 11.27 10.83
N VAL A 333 6.40 12.31 10.16
CA VAL A 333 7.19 13.44 9.70
C VAL A 333 7.31 14.50 10.79
N SER A 334 6.19 14.88 11.41
CA SER A 334 6.17 15.93 12.43
C SER A 334 6.87 15.48 13.72
N ARG A 335 7.87 16.24 14.17
CA ARG A 335 8.58 16.03 15.45
C ARG A 335 7.75 16.46 16.67
N GLU A 336 6.81 17.39 16.48
CA GLU A 336 5.87 17.77 17.53
C GLU A 336 4.83 16.66 17.68
N ALA A 337 4.68 16.14 18.90
CA ALA A 337 3.55 15.28 19.23
C ALA A 337 2.28 16.10 19.00
N SER A 338 1.55 15.85 17.92
CA SER A 338 0.20 16.38 17.81
C SER A 338 -0.55 15.85 19.03
N LYS A 339 -1.14 16.74 19.84
CA LYS A 339 -2.02 16.33 20.92
C LYS A 339 -3.32 15.68 20.39
N ASP A 340 -3.52 15.71 19.07
CA ASP A 340 -4.82 15.51 18.43
C ASP A 340 -4.87 14.35 17.42
N CYS A 341 -3.74 13.82 16.93
CA CYS A 341 -3.72 12.62 16.08
C CYS A 341 -3.73 11.37 16.97
N LYS A 342 -4.89 10.71 17.05
CA LYS A 342 -5.07 9.54 17.92
C LYS A 342 -4.55 8.28 17.22
N LEU A 343 -3.53 7.67 17.83
CA LEU A 343 -3.00 6.34 17.51
C LEU A 343 -3.87 5.20 18.02
#